data_AF-A0A5C9F0N3-F1
#
_entry.id   AF-A0A5C9F0N3-F1
#
_cell.length_a   1.000
_cell.length_b   1.000
_cell.length_c   1.000
_cell.angle_alpha   90.00
_cell.angle_beta   90.00
_cell.angle_gamma   90.00
#
_symmetry.space_group_name_H-M   'P 1'
#
loop_
_entity.id
_entity.type
_entity.pdbx_description
1 polymer ?
#
loop_
_entity_poly.entity_id
_entity_poly.type
_entity_poly.pdbx_seq_one_letter_code
_entity_poly.pdbx_strand_id
1 'polypeptide(L)'
;MDSQKEAFRRHLIQSRESAKNYELKGNYSKALENYESAVRVADKFNDLKGKMKDLNRIGEIHRTLKKNEKALPALKEALRVAKKLKDLSSFQMFLTQIGTIYEEEEYLKKAKKCYETVLKYHNELDLSSERADILLKIGTIYEKQGKARGALEKYNNALDILLKMGIHNSPKAQMLEEKIKRLL
;
A
#
# COMPACT_ATOMS: atom_id res chain seq x y z
N MET A 1 20.65 31.74 -10.18
CA MET A 1 19.48 30.89 -9.84
C MET A 1 19.58 29.49 -10.46
N ASP A 2 20.09 29.33 -11.69
CA ASP A 2 20.13 28.02 -12.37
C ASP A 2 21.15 27.04 -11.80
N SER A 3 22.34 27.50 -11.39
CA SER A 3 23.38 26.65 -10.78
C SER A 3 22.91 25.95 -9.49
N GLN A 4 22.11 26.63 -8.65
CA GLN A 4 21.59 26.05 -7.41
C GLN A 4 20.48 25.00 -7.66
N LYS A 5 19.62 25.24 -8.66
CA LYS A 5 18.61 24.25 -9.09
C LYS A 5 19.25 23.01 -9.72
N GLU A 6 20.36 23.20 -10.42
CA GLU A 6 21.10 22.09 -11.03
C GLU A 6 21.84 21.25 -10.00
N ALA A 7 22.54 21.88 -9.05
CA ALA A 7 23.16 21.20 -7.91
C ALA A 7 22.13 20.39 -7.09
N PHE A 8 20.94 20.96 -6.90
CA PHE A 8 19.80 20.26 -6.29
C PHE A 8 19.40 19.00 -7.06
N ARG A 9 19.19 19.13 -8.38
CA ARG A 9 18.78 17.98 -9.21
C ARG A 9 19.81 16.87 -9.13
N ARG A 10 21.09 17.22 -9.20
CA ARG A 10 22.20 16.26 -9.05
C ARG A 10 22.19 15.58 -7.68
N HIS A 11 22.07 16.35 -6.59
CA HIS A 11 22.00 15.80 -5.23
C HIS A 11 20.79 14.89 -5.03
N LEU A 12 19.63 15.26 -5.57
CA LEU A 12 18.41 14.48 -5.47
C LEU A 12 18.53 13.14 -6.21
N ILE A 13 19.04 13.17 -7.46
CA ILE A 13 19.29 11.97 -8.26
C ILE A 13 20.30 11.08 -7.54
N GLN A 14 21.43 11.63 -7.13
CA GLN A 14 22.48 10.89 -6.43
C GLN A 14 21.99 10.26 -5.12
N SER A 15 21.20 10.99 -4.33
CA SER A 15 20.63 10.47 -3.08
C SER A 15 19.69 9.30 -3.38
N ARG A 16 18.82 9.40 -4.38
CA ARG A 16 17.89 8.31 -4.76
C ARG A 16 18.62 7.10 -5.31
N GLU A 17 19.62 7.30 -6.15
CA GLU A 17 20.44 6.21 -6.70
C GLU A 17 21.22 5.49 -5.60
N SER A 18 21.85 6.25 -4.70
CA SER A 18 22.55 5.71 -3.54
C SER A 18 21.60 4.94 -2.63
N ALA A 19 20.42 5.50 -2.35
CA ALA A 19 19.38 4.85 -1.55
C ALA A 19 18.98 3.50 -2.15
N LYS A 20 18.65 3.48 -3.45
CA LYS A 20 18.28 2.26 -4.18
C LYS A 20 19.41 1.23 -4.17
N ASN A 21 20.65 1.66 -4.37
CA ASN A 21 21.81 0.76 -4.35
C ASN A 21 22.05 0.15 -2.96
N TYR A 22 21.87 0.93 -1.89
CA TYR A 22 21.96 0.40 -0.52
C TYR A 22 20.79 -0.53 -0.19
N GLU A 23 19.57 -0.20 -0.61
CA GLU A 23 18.38 -1.04 -0.46
C GLU A 23 18.58 -2.41 -1.13
N LEU A 24 19.06 -2.44 -2.39
CA LEU A 24 19.35 -3.67 -3.13
C LEU A 24 20.44 -4.53 -2.45
N LYS A 25 21.35 -3.90 -1.71
CA LYS A 25 22.39 -4.60 -0.93
C LYS A 25 21.93 -4.97 0.49
N GLY A 26 20.67 -4.71 0.83
CA GLY A 26 20.12 -4.96 2.17
C GLY A 26 20.62 -3.99 3.25
N ASN A 27 21.37 -2.94 2.89
CA ASN A 27 21.83 -1.93 3.84
C ASN A 27 20.73 -0.88 4.08
N TYR A 28 19.70 -1.29 4.81
CA TYR A 28 18.51 -0.48 5.04
C TYR A 28 18.77 0.81 5.81
N SER A 29 19.76 0.85 6.71
CA SER A 29 20.10 2.09 7.44
C SER A 29 20.55 3.19 6.47
N LYS A 30 21.53 2.87 5.61
CA LYS A 30 22.03 3.84 4.62
C LYS A 30 20.98 4.17 3.55
N ALA A 31 20.14 3.20 3.19
CA ALA A 31 19.02 3.45 2.27
C ALA A 31 18.06 4.49 2.86
N LEU A 32 17.65 4.32 4.13
CA LEU A 32 16.77 5.25 4.83
C LEU A 32 17.39 6.65 4.93
N GLU A 33 18.65 6.77 5.34
CA GLU A 33 19.36 8.06 5.40
C GLU A 33 19.32 8.82 4.06
N ASN A 34 19.53 8.10 2.95
CA ASN A 34 19.53 8.68 1.61
C ASN A 34 18.11 9.02 1.12
N TYR A 35 17.11 8.17 1.37
CA TYR A 35 15.72 8.50 1.04
C TYR A 35 15.19 9.68 1.86
N GLU A 36 15.52 9.77 3.16
CA GLU A 36 15.15 10.91 3.99
C GLU A 36 15.82 12.21 3.54
N SER A 37 17.09 12.12 3.11
CA SER A 37 17.79 13.23 2.44
C SER A 37 17.05 13.66 1.17
N ALA A 38 16.65 12.72 0.32
CA ALA A 38 15.87 12.99 -0.89
C ALA A 38 14.52 13.64 -0.58
N VAL A 39 13.81 13.21 0.47
CA VAL A 39 12.53 13.82 0.92
C VAL A 39 12.73 15.28 1.33
N ARG A 40 13.72 15.57 2.20
CA ARG A 40 14.02 16.95 2.65
C ARG A 40 14.34 17.87 1.48
N VAL A 41 15.03 17.32 0.50
CA VAL A 41 15.45 18.04 -0.69
C VAL A 41 14.23 18.26 -1.60
N ALA A 42 13.42 17.23 -1.87
CA ALA A 42 12.18 17.32 -2.64
C ALA A 42 11.19 18.34 -2.06
N ASP A 43 11.08 18.47 -0.73
CA ASP A 43 10.25 19.48 -0.08
C ASP A 43 10.66 20.92 -0.41
N LYS A 44 11.97 21.21 -0.40
CA LYS A 44 12.48 22.57 -0.69
C LYS A 44 12.13 23.06 -2.10
N PHE A 45 11.90 22.14 -3.03
CA PHE A 45 11.67 22.45 -4.45
C PHE A 45 10.30 21.98 -4.95
N ASN A 46 9.41 21.58 -4.03
CA ASN A 46 8.05 21.17 -4.33
C ASN A 46 7.96 19.98 -5.33
N ASP A 47 8.95 19.07 -5.31
CA ASP A 47 8.91 17.78 -6.04
C ASP A 47 8.00 16.79 -5.29
N LEU A 48 6.69 17.03 -5.37
CA LEU A 48 5.69 16.22 -4.68
C LEU A 48 5.71 14.76 -5.16
N LYS A 49 5.87 14.52 -6.46
CA LYS A 49 5.85 13.16 -7.02
C LYS A 49 7.05 12.36 -6.58
N GLY A 50 8.24 12.96 -6.58
CA GLY A 50 9.45 12.32 -6.09
C GLY A 50 9.39 12.10 -4.58
N LYS A 51 8.98 13.11 -3.80
CA LYS A 51 8.76 12.97 -2.35
C LYS A 51 7.85 11.80 -2.02
N MET A 52 6.73 11.65 -2.72
CA MET A 52 5.78 10.55 -2.53
C MET A 52 6.44 9.18 -2.75
N LYS A 53 7.28 9.04 -3.78
CA LYS A 53 8.02 7.80 -4.06
C LYS A 53 9.05 7.49 -2.99
N ASP A 54 9.80 8.49 -2.55
CA ASP A 54 10.82 8.33 -1.51
C ASP A 54 10.18 7.95 -0.17
N LEU A 55 9.04 8.57 0.18
CA LEU A 55 8.23 8.20 1.36
C LEU A 55 7.67 6.78 1.29
N ASN A 56 7.23 6.32 0.09
CA ASN A 56 6.82 4.92 -0.08
C ASN A 56 7.98 3.98 0.26
N ARG A 57 9.18 4.26 -0.25
CA ARG A 57 10.37 3.43 0.00
C ARG A 57 10.76 3.40 1.48
N ILE A 58 10.71 4.54 2.16
CA ILE A 58 10.92 4.61 3.62
C ILE A 58 9.90 3.73 4.34
N GLY A 59 8.62 3.83 3.98
CA GLY A 59 7.55 3.01 4.52
C GLY A 59 7.78 1.51 4.31
N GLU A 60 8.10 1.09 3.09
CA GLU A 60 8.38 -0.29 2.71
C GLU A 60 9.59 -0.86 3.47
N ILE A 61 10.69 -0.12 3.54
CA ILE A 61 11.89 -0.54 4.29
C ILE A 61 11.56 -0.74 5.77
N HIS A 62 10.82 0.18 6.38
CA HIS A 62 10.40 0.02 7.78
C HIS A 62 9.48 -1.19 7.98
N ARG A 63 8.57 -1.48 7.06
CA ARG A 63 7.76 -2.72 7.11
C ARG A 63 8.62 -3.97 6.99
N THR A 64 9.60 -3.99 6.09
CA THR A 64 10.56 -5.11 5.96
C THR A 64 11.33 -5.33 7.26
N LEU A 65 11.66 -4.25 7.97
CA LEU A 65 12.31 -4.30 9.29
C LEU A 65 11.33 -4.58 10.45
N LYS A 66 10.05 -4.85 10.18
CA LYS A 66 8.97 -5.02 11.17
C LYS A 66 8.80 -3.83 12.12
N LYS A 67 9.13 -2.62 11.65
CA LYS A 67 9.01 -1.35 12.37
C LYS A 67 7.77 -0.58 11.90
N ASN A 68 6.59 -1.17 12.15
CA ASN A 68 5.31 -0.64 11.70
C ASN A 68 5.01 0.77 12.26
N GLU A 69 5.51 1.08 13.46
CA GLU A 69 5.43 2.38 14.10
C GLU A 69 6.15 3.48 13.31
N LYS A 70 7.22 3.14 12.59
CA LYS A 70 7.98 4.06 11.72
C LYS A 70 7.47 4.07 10.29
N ALA A 71 6.92 2.97 9.80
CA ALA A 71 6.33 2.88 8.46
C ALA A 71 5.07 3.75 8.32
N LEU A 72 4.19 3.73 9.33
CA LEU A 72 2.90 4.41 9.28
C LEU A 72 2.99 5.92 9.02
N PRO A 73 3.85 6.70 9.70
CA PRO A 73 4.02 8.13 9.40
C PRO A 73 4.42 8.40 7.95
N ALA A 74 5.41 7.66 7.42
CA ALA A 74 5.89 7.83 6.05
C ALA A 74 4.78 7.54 5.02
N LEU A 75 4.04 6.43 5.19
CA LEU A 75 2.94 6.06 4.30
C LEU A 75 1.75 7.03 4.39
N LYS A 76 1.43 7.56 5.59
CA LYS A 76 0.39 8.58 5.76
C LYS A 76 0.76 9.90 5.10
N GLU A 77 2.03 10.28 5.15
CA GLU A 77 2.50 11.46 4.44
C GLU A 77 2.44 11.23 2.93
N ALA A 78 2.88 10.07 2.44
CA ALA A 78 2.78 9.71 1.03
C ALA A 78 1.33 9.72 0.53
N LEU A 79 0.39 9.20 1.34
CA LEU A 79 -1.05 9.26 1.08
C LEU A 79 -1.56 10.70 0.96
N ARG A 80 -1.12 11.60 1.86
CA ARG A 80 -1.48 13.03 1.81
C ARG A 80 -0.97 13.68 0.52
N VAL A 81 0.24 13.34 0.10
CA VAL A 81 0.84 13.84 -1.14
C VAL A 81 0.11 13.30 -2.36
N ALA A 82 -0.21 12.00 -2.40
CA ALA A 82 -1.01 11.39 -3.46
C ALA A 82 -2.37 12.09 -3.62
N LYS A 83 -3.05 12.36 -2.50
CA LYS A 83 -4.31 13.13 -2.49
C LYS A 83 -4.13 14.55 -3.05
N LYS A 84 -3.04 15.25 -2.68
CA LYS A 84 -2.72 16.60 -3.21
C LYS A 84 -2.47 16.57 -4.72
N LEU A 85 -1.82 15.51 -5.21
CA LEU A 85 -1.54 15.29 -6.63
C LEU A 85 -2.76 14.79 -7.42
N LYS A 86 -3.87 14.44 -6.76
CA LYS A 86 -5.01 13.73 -7.35
C LYS A 86 -4.60 12.40 -8.01
N ASP A 87 -3.53 11.78 -7.52
CA ASP A 87 -3.08 10.46 -7.98
C ASP A 87 -3.88 9.38 -7.24
N LEU A 88 -5.00 8.96 -7.86
CA LEU A 88 -5.92 7.99 -7.27
C LEU A 88 -5.27 6.62 -7.07
N SER A 89 -4.45 6.17 -8.01
CA SER A 89 -3.77 4.87 -7.94
C SER A 89 -2.83 4.82 -6.73
N SER A 90 -1.95 5.81 -6.58
CA SER A 90 -1.06 5.90 -5.41
C SER A 90 -1.87 6.05 -4.11
N PHE A 91 -2.96 6.83 -4.13
CA PHE A 91 -3.82 7.01 -2.96
C PHE A 91 -4.42 5.68 -2.47
N GLN A 92 -4.98 4.88 -3.38
CA GLN A 92 -5.54 3.56 -3.04
C GLN A 92 -4.44 2.61 -2.56
N MET A 93 -3.28 2.58 -3.24
CA MET A 93 -2.13 1.77 -2.83
C MET A 93 -1.70 2.07 -1.39
N PHE A 94 -1.51 3.35 -1.04
CA PHE A 94 -1.10 3.73 0.32
C PHE A 94 -2.16 3.40 1.37
N LEU A 95 -3.45 3.59 1.06
CA LEU A 95 -4.53 3.17 1.96
C LEU A 95 -4.48 1.65 2.22
N THR A 96 -4.26 0.85 1.19
CA THR A 96 -4.15 -0.61 1.32
C THR A 96 -2.94 -0.99 2.18
N GLN A 97 -1.77 -0.39 1.96
CA GLN A 97 -0.59 -0.65 2.79
C GLN A 97 -0.81 -0.26 4.25
N ILE A 98 -1.38 0.91 4.53
CA ILE A 98 -1.74 1.36 5.88
C ILE A 98 -2.76 0.43 6.51
N GLY A 99 -3.77 0.00 5.73
CA GLY A 99 -4.77 -0.97 6.18
C GLY A 99 -4.15 -2.30 6.58
N THR A 100 -3.16 -2.78 5.81
CA THR A 100 -2.43 -4.02 6.11
C THR A 100 -1.60 -3.90 7.37
N ILE A 101 -0.91 -2.77 7.60
CA ILE A 101 -0.24 -2.54 8.89
C ILE A 101 -1.26 -2.57 10.04
N TYR A 102 -2.40 -1.90 9.92
CA TYR A 102 -3.42 -1.94 10.96
C TYR A 102 -3.99 -3.34 11.20
N GLU A 103 -4.04 -4.18 10.18
CA GLU A 103 -4.49 -5.56 10.30
C GLU A 103 -3.46 -6.45 11.01
N GLU A 104 -2.17 -6.29 10.68
CA GLU A 104 -1.04 -6.97 11.33
C GLU A 104 -0.95 -6.62 12.83
N GLU A 105 -1.28 -5.36 13.18
CA GLU A 105 -1.29 -4.85 14.55
C GLU A 105 -2.64 -5.06 15.26
N GLU A 106 -3.54 -5.88 14.70
CA GLU A 106 -4.87 -6.20 15.25
C GLU A 106 -5.81 -4.99 15.48
N TYR A 107 -5.51 -3.83 14.89
CA TYR A 107 -6.40 -2.66 14.81
C TYR A 107 -7.47 -2.84 13.72
N LEU A 108 -8.24 -3.93 13.80
CA LEU A 108 -9.17 -4.40 12.76
C LEU A 108 -10.18 -3.33 12.29
N LYS A 109 -10.68 -2.48 13.20
CA LYS A 109 -11.60 -1.38 12.84
C LYS A 109 -10.93 -0.34 11.92
N LYS A 110 -9.66 -0.02 12.17
CA LYS A 110 -8.89 0.94 11.35
C LYS A 110 -8.53 0.31 10.01
N ALA A 111 -8.09 -0.95 10.00
CA ALA A 111 -7.80 -1.70 8.78
C ALA A 111 -9.02 -1.75 7.84
N LYS A 112 -10.17 -2.16 8.38
CA LYS A 112 -11.44 -2.21 7.64
C LYS A 112 -11.80 -0.86 7.03
N LYS A 113 -11.68 0.23 7.79
CA LYS A 113 -11.96 1.58 7.29
C LYS A 113 -11.06 1.97 6.11
N CYS A 114 -9.78 1.60 6.14
CA CYS A 114 -8.88 1.82 5.00
C CYS A 114 -9.36 1.06 3.77
N TYR A 115 -9.63 -0.24 3.91
CA TYR A 115 -10.08 -1.09 2.81
C TYR A 115 -11.44 -0.67 2.24
N GLU A 116 -12.41 -0.32 3.09
CA GLU A 116 -13.71 0.22 2.66
C GLU A 116 -13.55 1.56 1.94
N THR A 117 -12.58 2.38 2.34
CA THR A 117 -12.29 3.64 1.64
C THR A 117 -11.75 3.37 0.24
N VAL A 118 -10.89 2.37 0.05
CA VAL A 118 -10.43 1.94 -1.28
C VAL A 118 -11.60 1.43 -2.11
N LEU A 119 -12.44 0.57 -1.52
CA LEU A 119 -13.58 -0.05 -2.21
C LEU A 119 -14.60 0.98 -2.72
N LYS A 120 -14.74 2.15 -2.08
CA LYS A 120 -15.62 3.25 -2.56
C LYS A 120 -15.22 3.83 -3.93
N TYR A 121 -13.97 3.63 -4.36
CA TYR A 121 -13.50 4.05 -5.67
C TYR A 121 -13.64 2.96 -6.74
N HIS A 122 -14.07 1.76 -6.34
CA HIS A 122 -14.40 0.66 -7.24
C HIS A 122 -15.91 0.49 -7.25
N ASN A 123 -16.53 0.53 -8.41
CA ASN A 123 -17.96 0.22 -8.51
C ASN A 123 -18.18 -1.30 -8.48
N GLU A 124 -19.44 -1.75 -8.34
CA GLU A 124 -19.75 -3.18 -8.23
C GLU A 124 -19.46 -3.98 -9.51
N LEU A 125 -19.42 -3.30 -10.66
CA LEU A 125 -19.11 -3.86 -11.97
C LEU A 125 -17.61 -3.92 -12.25
N ASP A 126 -16.77 -3.36 -11.38
CA ASP A 126 -15.33 -3.41 -11.55
C ASP A 126 -14.83 -4.84 -11.34
N LEU A 127 -14.27 -5.39 -12.40
CA LEU A 127 -13.69 -6.73 -12.46
C LEU A 127 -12.16 -6.63 -12.41
N SER A 128 -11.65 -6.02 -11.33
CA SER A 128 -10.22 -5.86 -11.09
C SER A 128 -9.72 -6.81 -10.00
N SER A 129 -8.48 -7.30 -10.17
CA SER A 129 -7.83 -8.11 -9.13
C SER A 129 -7.66 -7.30 -7.84
N GLU A 130 -7.43 -5.99 -7.94
CA GLU A 130 -7.33 -5.07 -6.83
C GLU A 130 -8.62 -5.06 -5.99
N ARG A 131 -9.79 -4.98 -6.64
CA ARG A 131 -11.07 -5.05 -5.93
C ARG A 131 -11.26 -6.40 -5.25
N ALA A 132 -10.93 -7.50 -5.92
CA ALA A 132 -10.99 -8.83 -5.32
C ALA A 132 -10.08 -8.95 -4.08
N ASP A 133 -8.88 -8.37 -4.13
CA ASP A 133 -7.93 -8.34 -3.01
C ASP A 133 -8.44 -7.54 -1.81
N ILE A 134 -9.08 -6.39 -2.06
CA ILE A 134 -9.69 -5.60 -1.00
C ILE A 134 -10.88 -6.33 -0.36
N LEU A 135 -11.71 -7.00 -1.17
CA LEU A 135 -12.82 -7.82 -0.67
C LEU A 135 -12.31 -8.99 0.18
N LEU A 136 -11.28 -9.70 -0.27
CA LEU A 136 -10.61 -10.74 0.52
C LEU A 136 -10.14 -10.20 1.87
N LYS A 137 -9.43 -9.06 1.88
CA LYS A 137 -8.93 -8.43 3.12
C LYS A 137 -10.06 -8.07 4.09
N ILE A 138 -11.17 -7.53 3.59
CA ILE A 138 -12.36 -7.25 4.43
C ILE A 138 -12.99 -8.56 4.95
N GLY A 139 -13.07 -9.60 4.11
CA GLY A 139 -13.56 -10.92 4.50
C GLY A 139 -12.71 -11.54 5.62
N THR A 140 -11.38 -11.42 5.55
CA THR A 140 -10.46 -11.87 6.60
C THR A 140 -10.66 -11.11 7.90
N ILE A 141 -10.92 -9.80 7.85
CA ILE A 141 -11.29 -9.04 9.04
C ILE A 141 -12.61 -9.54 9.65
N TYR A 142 -13.61 -9.87 8.83
CA TYR A 142 -14.87 -10.44 9.34
C TYR A 142 -14.66 -11.82 9.97
N GLU A 143 -13.82 -12.66 9.37
CA GLU A 143 -13.43 -13.98 9.89
C GLU A 143 -12.75 -13.84 11.27
N LYS A 144 -11.75 -12.95 11.40
CA LYS A 144 -11.10 -12.63 12.68
C LYS A 144 -12.07 -12.12 13.76
N GLN A 145 -13.19 -11.51 13.36
CA GLN A 145 -14.24 -11.02 14.27
C GLN A 145 -15.33 -12.07 14.57
N GLY A 146 -15.22 -13.30 14.07
CA GLY A 146 -16.25 -14.34 14.21
C GLY A 146 -17.53 -14.06 13.41
N LYS A 147 -17.49 -13.13 12.44
CA LYS A 147 -18.65 -12.73 11.63
C LYS A 147 -18.72 -13.54 10.33
N ALA A 148 -19.02 -14.83 10.46
CA ALA A 148 -19.01 -15.79 9.34
C ALA A 148 -19.83 -15.32 8.13
N ARG A 149 -21.06 -14.83 8.33
CA ARG A 149 -21.92 -14.34 7.23
C ARG A 149 -21.26 -13.20 6.44
N GLY A 150 -20.64 -12.25 7.13
CA GLY A 150 -19.96 -11.12 6.47
C GLY A 150 -18.69 -11.56 5.75
N ALA A 151 -17.96 -12.53 6.30
CA ALA A 151 -16.79 -13.11 5.65
C ALA A 151 -17.18 -13.86 4.37
N LEU A 152 -18.20 -14.72 4.44
CA LEU A 152 -18.76 -15.45 3.30
C LEU A 152 -19.19 -14.52 2.17
N GLU A 153 -19.93 -13.45 2.49
CA GLU A 153 -20.35 -12.47 1.47
C GLU A 153 -19.14 -11.87 0.74
N LYS A 154 -18.11 -11.45 1.48
CA LYS A 154 -16.93 -10.82 0.87
C LYS A 154 -16.05 -11.80 0.10
N TYR A 155 -15.90 -13.03 0.58
CA TYR A 155 -15.17 -14.08 -0.13
C TYR A 155 -15.88 -14.51 -1.41
N ASN A 156 -17.21 -14.69 -1.39
CA ASN A 156 -17.97 -15.00 -2.59
C ASN A 156 -17.88 -13.87 -3.63
N ASN A 157 -17.99 -12.61 -3.20
CA ASN A 157 -17.84 -11.48 -4.12
C ASN A 157 -16.42 -11.40 -4.73
N ALA A 158 -15.38 -11.68 -3.94
CA ALA A 158 -14.01 -11.74 -4.45
C ALA A 158 -13.83 -12.89 -5.45
N LEU A 159 -14.38 -14.07 -5.16
CA LEU A 159 -14.31 -15.24 -6.03
C LEU A 159 -15.05 -14.99 -7.35
N ASP A 160 -16.26 -14.45 -7.30
CA ASP A 160 -17.06 -14.10 -8.49
C ASP A 160 -16.30 -13.17 -9.45
N ILE A 161 -15.57 -12.17 -8.92
CA ILE A 161 -14.69 -11.32 -9.74
C ILE A 161 -13.62 -12.17 -10.46
N LEU A 162 -12.91 -13.03 -9.73
CA LEU A 162 -11.85 -13.86 -10.32
C LEU A 162 -12.40 -14.83 -11.38
N LEU A 163 -13.59 -15.39 -11.15
CA LEU A 163 -14.27 -16.26 -12.12
C LEU A 163 -14.62 -15.49 -13.39
N LYS A 164 -15.22 -14.29 -13.26
CA LYS A 164 -15.58 -13.42 -14.40
C LYS A 164 -14.37 -12.92 -15.18
N MET A 165 -13.22 -12.76 -14.51
CA MET A 165 -11.94 -12.45 -15.14
C MET A 165 -11.27 -13.65 -15.83
N GLY A 166 -11.83 -14.86 -15.71
CA GLY A 166 -11.27 -16.08 -16.28
C GLY A 166 -10.08 -16.68 -15.52
N ILE A 167 -9.75 -16.17 -14.32
CA ILE A 167 -8.62 -16.59 -13.47
C ILE A 167 -9.04 -17.55 -12.34
N HIS A 168 -9.99 -18.43 -12.67
CA HIS A 168 -10.61 -19.40 -11.77
C HIS A 168 -9.63 -20.45 -11.20
N ASN A 169 -8.56 -20.80 -11.92
CA ASN A 169 -7.54 -21.74 -11.43
C ASN A 169 -6.35 -21.06 -10.72
N SER A 170 -6.48 -19.78 -10.36
CA SER A 170 -5.42 -19.10 -9.61
C SER A 170 -5.34 -19.63 -8.17
N PRO A 171 -4.15 -19.63 -7.54
CA PRO A 171 -4.01 -19.96 -6.11
C PRO A 171 -4.92 -19.12 -5.21
N LYS A 172 -5.22 -17.89 -5.65
CA LYS A 172 -6.14 -16.98 -4.95
C LYS A 172 -7.59 -17.46 -4.98
N ALA A 173 -8.06 -17.95 -6.12
CA ALA A 173 -9.40 -18.53 -6.26
C ALA A 173 -9.54 -19.79 -5.40
N GLN A 174 -8.57 -20.71 -5.46
CA GLN A 174 -8.55 -21.92 -4.62
C GLN A 174 -8.56 -21.59 -3.12
N MET A 175 -7.76 -20.61 -2.70
CA MET A 175 -7.76 -20.14 -1.31
C MET A 175 -9.13 -19.57 -0.89
N LEU A 176 -9.81 -18.84 -1.77
CA LEU A 176 -11.16 -18.31 -1.49
C LEU A 176 -12.18 -19.44 -1.36
N GLU A 177 -12.14 -20.43 -2.24
CA GLU A 177 -13.00 -21.62 -2.17
C GLU A 177 -12.83 -22.38 -0.84
N GLU A 178 -11.58 -22.59 -0.41
CA GLU A 178 -11.30 -23.22 0.88
C GLU A 178 -11.85 -22.38 2.04
N LYS A 179 -11.63 -21.06 2.02
CA LYS A 179 -12.13 -20.16 3.06
C LYS A 179 -13.66 -20.16 3.13
N ILE A 180 -14.33 -20.18 1.98
CA ILE A 180 -15.80 -20.29 1.90
C ILE A 180 -16.25 -21.63 2.51
N LYS A 181 -15.64 -22.75 2.10
CA LYS A 181 -15.98 -24.08 2.60
C LYS A 181 -15.82 -24.21 4.11
N ARG A 182 -14.82 -23.57 4.71
CA ARG A 182 -14.58 -23.60 6.17
C ARG A 182 -15.62 -22.81 6.98
N LEU A 183 -16.37 -21.92 6.35
CA LEU A 183 -17.35 -21.03 7.00
C LEU A 183 -18.80 -21.49 6.82
N LEU A 184 -19.03 -22.57 6.07
CA LEU A 184 -20.31 -23.26 5.92
C LEU A 184 -20.43 -24.37 6.97
#